data_AF-A0A3B9XF62-F1
#
_entry.id   AF-A0A3B9XF62-F1
#
_cell.length_a   1.000
_cell.length_b   1.000
_cell.length_c   1.000
_cell.angle_alpha   90.00
_cell.angle_beta   90.00
_cell.angle_gamma   90.00
#
_symmetry.space_group_name_H-M   'P 1'
#
loop_
_entity.id
_entity.type
_entity.pdbx_description
1 polymer ?
#
loop_
_entity_poly.entity_id
_entity_poly.type
_entity_poly.pdbx_seq_one_letter_code
_entity_poly.pdbx_strand_id
1 'polypeptide(L)'
;MNQILKARTGPFESLNFQAFQDKDFKPSILDALEKGKEEIQKIKDLPASFENTIMGLERATEDLEFTYGVFGNLNHADSNEVRQGLAMEMAPLLSQFSDDLLLDDGVFSKVKEVFENKDQLSLDS
;
A
#
# COMPACT_ATOMS: atom_id res chain seq x y z
N MET A 1 -11.70 5.77 -5.91
CA MET A 1 -12.11 4.39 -5.58
C MET A 1 -11.39 3.40 -6.49
N ASN A 2 -10.51 2.59 -5.91
CA ASN A 2 -9.68 1.59 -6.57
C ASN A 2 -10.49 0.46 -7.23
N GLN A 3 -10.34 0.29 -8.55
CA GLN A 3 -11.05 -0.74 -9.33
C GLN A 3 -10.32 -2.09 -9.35
N ILE A 4 -8.99 -2.08 -9.19
CA ILE A 4 -8.18 -3.31 -9.17
C ILE A 4 -8.52 -4.16 -7.95
N LEU A 5 -8.67 -3.54 -6.78
CA LEU A 5 -9.11 -4.24 -5.56
C LEU A 5 -10.52 -4.82 -5.69
N LYS A 6 -11.44 -4.10 -6.33
CA LYS A 6 -12.80 -4.58 -6.59
C LYS A 6 -12.86 -5.77 -7.54
N ALA A 7 -11.82 -6.01 -8.34
CA ALA A 7 -11.76 -7.12 -9.27
C ALA A 7 -11.46 -8.48 -8.58
N ARG A 8 -11.15 -8.50 -7.27
CA ARG A 8 -10.96 -9.70 -6.44
C ARG A 8 -12.27 -10.45 -6.18
N THR A 9 -12.84 -11.00 -7.25
CA THR A 9 -14.17 -11.64 -7.25
C THR A 9 -14.13 -13.12 -7.60
N GLY A 10 -12.95 -13.64 -7.98
CA GLY A 10 -12.76 -15.05 -8.31
C GLY A 10 -12.56 -15.95 -7.09
N PRO A 11 -12.50 -17.28 -7.29
CA PRO A 11 -12.16 -18.21 -6.22
C PRO A 11 -10.85 -17.84 -5.55
N PHE A 12 -10.77 -17.99 -4.22
CA PHE A 12 -9.61 -17.59 -3.41
C PHE A 12 -9.23 -16.10 -3.60
N GLU A 13 -10.23 -15.25 -3.85
CA GLU A 13 -10.05 -13.81 -4.08
C GLU A 13 -9.17 -13.49 -5.30
N SER A 14 -9.09 -14.43 -6.24
CA SER A 14 -8.38 -14.23 -7.49
C SER A 14 -8.98 -13.09 -8.32
N LEU A 15 -8.12 -12.49 -9.14
CA LEU A 15 -8.47 -11.35 -9.97
C LEU A 15 -9.27 -11.77 -11.20
N ASN A 16 -10.42 -11.14 -11.38
CA ASN A 16 -11.12 -11.15 -12.66
C ASN A 16 -10.51 -10.10 -13.59
N PHE A 17 -9.56 -10.50 -14.43
CA PHE A 17 -8.88 -9.62 -15.38
C PHE A 17 -9.82 -8.99 -16.43
N GLN A 18 -11.06 -9.48 -16.58
CA GLN A 18 -12.05 -8.87 -17.47
C GLN A 18 -12.76 -7.67 -16.83
N ALA A 19 -12.60 -7.46 -15.51
CA ALA A 19 -13.28 -6.42 -14.76
C ALA A 19 -12.58 -5.05 -14.77
N PHE A 20 -11.38 -4.95 -15.36
CA PHE A 20 -10.61 -3.71 -15.45
C PHE A 20 -9.79 -3.63 -16.74
N GLN A 21 -9.28 -2.44 -17.05
CA GLN A 21 -8.46 -2.14 -18.22
C GLN A 21 -7.24 -1.30 -17.80
N ASP A 22 -6.28 -1.10 -18.70
CA ASP A 22 -5.05 -0.36 -18.40
C ASP A 22 -5.29 1.05 -17.83
N LYS A 23 -6.36 1.73 -18.30
CA LYS A 23 -6.76 3.07 -17.83
C LYS A 23 -7.17 3.11 -16.35
N ASP A 24 -7.52 1.97 -15.75
CA ASP A 24 -8.00 1.88 -14.38
C ASP A 24 -6.84 1.79 -13.38
N PHE A 25 -5.62 1.50 -13.82
CA PHE A 25 -4.45 1.40 -12.93
C PHE A 25 -4.07 2.74 -12.31
N LYS A 26 -3.91 3.79 -13.12
CA LYS A 26 -3.53 5.11 -12.61
C LYS A 26 -4.45 5.63 -11.49
N PRO A 27 -5.78 5.73 -11.68
CA PRO A 27 -6.65 6.18 -10.60
C PRO A 27 -6.66 5.23 -9.40
N SER A 28 -6.44 3.92 -9.60
CA SER A 28 -6.38 2.94 -8.51
C SER A 28 -5.10 3.05 -7.68
N ILE A 29 -3.95 3.27 -8.33
CA ILE A 29 -2.66 3.50 -7.66
C ILE A 29 -2.71 4.82 -6.88
N LEU A 30 -3.26 5.88 -7.47
CA LEU A 30 -3.41 7.17 -6.78
C LEU A 30 -4.35 7.09 -5.57
N ASP A 31 -5.48 6.36 -5.69
CA ASP A 31 -6.40 6.10 -4.56
C ASP A 31 -5.70 5.33 -3.43
N ALA A 32 -4.89 4.32 -3.77
CA ALA A 32 -4.12 3.56 -2.79
C ALA A 32 -3.04 4.41 -2.11
N LEU A 33 -2.33 5.25 -2.86
CA LEU A 33 -1.35 6.20 -2.32
C LEU A 33 -1.99 7.21 -1.36
N GLU A 34 -3.18 7.72 -1.70
CA GLU A 34 -3.91 8.66 -0.85
C GLU A 34 -4.32 8.00 0.47
N LYS A 35 -4.94 6.82 0.43
CA LYS A 35 -5.29 6.05 1.63
C LYS A 35 -4.06 5.70 2.49
N GLY A 36 -2.96 5.29 1.84
CA GLY A 36 -1.73 4.99 2.56
C GLY A 36 -1.21 6.20 3.33
N LYS A 37 -1.28 7.40 2.74
CA LYS A 37 -0.92 8.66 3.42
C LYS A 37 -1.84 9.00 4.59
N GLU A 38 -3.13 8.70 4.48
CA GLU A 38 -4.07 8.84 5.59
C GLU A 38 -3.72 7.89 6.74
N GLU A 39 -3.38 6.62 6.46
CA GLU A 39 -2.93 5.67 7.49
C GLU A 39 -1.61 6.10 8.14
N ILE A 40 -0.64 6.59 7.35
CA ILE A 40 0.61 7.18 7.90
C ILE A 40 0.30 8.29 8.89
N GLN A 41 -0.66 9.17 8.56
CA GLN A 41 -1.05 10.24 9.47
C GLN A 41 -1.72 9.69 10.75
N LYS A 42 -2.57 8.68 10.64
CA LYS A 42 -3.19 8.02 11.81
C LYS A 42 -2.14 7.39 12.74
N ILE A 43 -1.10 6.77 12.20
CA ILE A 43 0.02 6.21 13.00
C ILE A 43 0.65 7.30 13.87
N LYS A 44 0.86 8.49 13.30
CA LYS A 44 1.46 9.64 14.01
C LYS A 44 0.55 10.21 15.09
N ASP A 45 -0.74 10.31 14.80
CA ASP A 45 -1.71 10.98 15.68
C ASP A 45 -2.21 10.10 16.84
N LEU A 46 -2.23 8.77 16.66
CA LEU A 46 -2.74 7.84 17.67
C LEU A 46 -1.67 7.41 18.68
N PRO A 47 -2.04 7.01 19.92
CA PRO A 47 -1.11 6.40 20.86
C PRO A 47 -0.43 5.16 20.27
N ALA A 48 0.86 4.98 20.57
CA ALA A 48 1.62 3.84 20.06
C ALA A 48 1.07 2.54 20.64
N SER A 49 0.72 1.62 19.75
CA SER A 49 0.29 0.26 20.08
C SER A 49 0.57 -0.64 18.88
N PHE A 50 0.59 -1.96 19.07
CA PHE A 50 0.74 -2.88 17.94
C PHE A 50 -0.30 -2.62 16.86
N GLU A 51 -1.56 -2.40 17.25
CA GLU A 51 -2.67 -2.13 16.35
C GLU A 51 -2.56 -0.78 15.63
N ASN A 52 -2.23 0.29 16.35
CA ASN A 52 -2.18 1.63 15.76
C ASN A 52 -0.91 1.86 14.94
N THR A 53 0.15 1.11 15.23
CA THR A 53 1.47 1.32 14.62
C THR A 53 1.82 0.20 13.66
N ILE A 54 1.99 -1.05 14.13
CA ILE A 54 2.46 -2.14 13.25
C ILE A 54 1.36 -2.57 12.28
N MET A 55 0.12 -2.77 12.75
CA MET A 55 -1.02 -3.00 11.84
C MET A 55 -1.38 -1.75 11.05
N GLY A 56 -1.10 -0.55 11.58
CA GLY A 56 -1.20 0.70 10.82
C GLY A 56 -0.26 0.73 9.62
N LEU A 57 0.99 0.30 9.78
CA LEU A 57 1.97 0.20 8.70
C LEU A 57 1.50 -0.78 7.61
N GLU A 58 1.00 -1.96 8.00
CA GLU A 58 0.44 -2.94 7.05
C GLU A 58 -0.73 -2.33 6.26
N ARG A 59 -1.69 -1.70 6.94
CA ARG A 59 -2.81 -1.03 6.29
C ARG A 59 -2.38 0.11 5.36
N ALA A 60 -1.28 0.79 5.70
CA ALA A 60 -0.76 1.88 4.87
C ALA A 60 -0.23 1.39 3.52
N THR A 61 0.26 0.16 3.42
CA THR A 61 0.87 -0.37 2.20
C THR A 61 0.00 -1.38 1.45
N GLU A 62 -0.89 -2.11 2.13
CA GLU A 62 -1.65 -3.25 1.59
C GLU A 62 -2.33 -2.95 0.23
N ASP A 63 -3.16 -1.90 0.17
CA ASP A 63 -3.90 -1.53 -1.05
C ASP A 63 -2.93 -1.22 -2.22
N LEU A 64 -1.82 -0.55 -1.92
CA LEU A 64 -0.83 -0.13 -2.91
C LEU A 64 0.00 -1.31 -3.40
N GLU A 65 0.50 -2.14 -2.49
CA GLU A 65 1.27 -3.34 -2.80
C GLU A 65 0.47 -4.29 -3.68
N PHE A 66 -0.80 -4.53 -3.34
CA PHE A 66 -1.66 -5.37 -4.17
C PHE A 66 -1.86 -4.74 -5.56
N THR A 67 -2.30 -3.48 -5.60
CA THR A 67 -2.66 -2.80 -6.86
C THR A 67 -1.46 -2.67 -7.79
N TYR A 68 -0.32 -2.21 -7.25
CA TYR A 68 0.91 -2.04 -8.01
C TYR A 68 1.57 -3.39 -8.32
N GLY A 69 1.43 -4.40 -7.46
CA GLY A 69 1.87 -5.77 -7.73
C GLY A 69 1.17 -6.37 -8.95
N VAL A 70 -0.15 -6.19 -9.07
CA VAL A 70 -0.91 -6.61 -10.26
C VAL A 70 -0.43 -5.89 -11.51
N PHE A 71 -0.27 -4.57 -11.42
CA PHE A 71 0.27 -3.76 -12.51
C PHE A 71 1.67 -4.23 -12.92
N GLY A 72 2.57 -4.43 -11.95
CA GLY A 72 3.95 -4.85 -12.16
C GLY A 72 4.03 -6.21 -12.84
N ASN A 73 3.20 -7.17 -12.40
CA ASN A 73 3.08 -8.48 -13.04
C ASN A 73 2.67 -8.37 -14.51
N LEU A 74 1.65 -7.56 -14.84
CA LEU A 74 1.23 -7.36 -16.22
C LEU A 74 2.27 -6.59 -17.04
N ASN A 75 2.90 -5.56 -16.46
CA ASN A 75 3.94 -4.80 -17.14
C ASN A 75 5.19 -5.65 -17.42
N HIS A 76 5.43 -6.69 -16.62
CA HIS A 76 6.50 -7.65 -16.84
C HIS A 76 6.12 -8.74 -17.85
N ALA A 77 4.95 -9.36 -17.71
CA ALA A 77 4.55 -10.54 -18.49
C ALA A 77 3.87 -10.21 -19.84
N ASP A 78 3.19 -9.07 -19.94
CA ASP A 78 2.41 -8.62 -21.10
C ASP A 78 2.62 -7.10 -21.27
N SER A 79 3.85 -6.65 -21.45
CA SER A 79 4.14 -5.21 -21.50
C SER A 79 3.55 -4.54 -22.75
N ASN A 80 3.25 -3.24 -22.66
CA ASN A 80 2.89 -2.39 -23.79
C ASN A 80 3.30 -0.93 -23.51
N GLU A 81 3.24 -0.05 -24.52
CA GLU A 81 3.65 1.36 -24.38
C GLU A 81 2.87 2.11 -23.28
N VAL A 82 1.58 1.79 -23.10
CA VAL A 82 0.74 2.40 -22.06
C VAL A 82 1.23 2.01 -20.66
N ARG A 83 1.50 0.72 -20.44
CA ARG A 83 1.98 0.19 -19.16
C ARG A 83 3.39 0.69 -18.86
N GLN A 84 4.29 0.73 -19.85
CA GLN A 84 5.63 1.28 -19.67
C GLN A 84 5.60 2.78 -19.34
N GLY A 85 4.77 3.55 -20.04
CA GLY A 85 4.54 4.97 -19.78
C GLY A 85 4.03 5.20 -18.36
N LEU A 86 3.04 4.42 -17.93
CA LEU A 86 2.51 4.51 -16.57
C LEU A 86 3.55 4.13 -15.52
N ALA A 87 4.40 3.13 -15.77
CA ALA A 87 5.46 2.74 -14.83
C ALA A 87 6.45 3.90 -14.59
N MET A 88 6.85 4.60 -15.66
CA MET A 88 7.71 5.78 -15.56
C MET A 88 7.02 6.94 -14.81
N GLU A 89 5.72 7.14 -15.06
CA GLU A 89 4.95 8.18 -14.38
C GLU A 89 4.80 7.90 -12.87
N MET A 90 4.56 6.65 -12.49
CA MET A 90 4.29 6.28 -11.09
C MET A 90 5.57 6.11 -10.27
N ALA A 91 6.71 5.80 -10.88
CA ALA A 91 7.99 5.60 -10.19
C ALA A 91 8.35 6.70 -9.16
N PRO A 92 8.33 8.01 -9.50
CA PRO A 92 8.64 9.06 -8.52
C PRO A 92 7.61 9.14 -7.38
N LEU A 93 6.33 8.88 -7.66
CA LEU A 93 5.27 8.91 -6.63
C LEU A 93 5.42 7.77 -5.62
N LEU A 94 5.79 6.58 -6.11
CA LEU A 94 6.05 5.41 -5.27
C LEU A 94 7.30 5.61 -4.41
N SER A 95 8.36 6.19 -4.99
CA SER A 95 9.56 6.53 -4.23
C SER A 95 9.23 7.52 -3.11
N GLN A 96 8.49 8.59 -3.43
CA GLN A 96 8.08 9.58 -2.43
C GLN A 96 7.24 8.94 -1.32
N PHE A 97 6.30 8.05 -1.65
CA PHE A 97 5.50 7.35 -0.66
C PHE A 97 6.34 6.45 0.24
N SER A 98 7.31 5.73 -0.32
CA SER A 98 8.26 4.93 0.45
C SER A 98 9.07 5.80 1.42
N ASP A 99 9.50 6.98 0.98
CA ASP A 99 10.24 7.93 1.83
C ASP A 99 9.33 8.51 2.93
N ASP A 100 8.10 8.89 2.60
CA ASP A 100 7.07 9.38 3.54
C ASP A 100 6.75 8.36 4.64
N LEU A 101 6.96 7.06 4.38
CA LEU A 101 6.72 5.99 5.33
C LEU A 101 7.99 5.61 6.12
N LEU A 102 9.10 5.35 5.42
CA LEU A 102 10.32 4.79 6.01
C LEU A 102 11.21 5.83 6.69
N LEU A 103 11.16 7.09 6.23
CA LEU A 103 12.02 8.17 6.69
C LEU A 103 11.28 9.21 7.55
N ASP A 104 10.01 8.99 7.87
CA ASP A 104 9.25 9.86 8.77
C ASP A 104 9.61 9.57 10.23
N ASP A 105 10.23 10.55 10.89
CA ASP A 105 10.66 10.47 12.29
C ASP A 105 9.49 10.20 13.27
N GLY A 106 8.29 10.67 12.94
CA GLY A 106 7.07 10.45 13.72
C GLY A 106 6.63 9.00 13.66
N VAL A 107 6.59 8.41 12.47
CA VAL A 107 6.32 6.99 12.26
C VAL A 107 7.37 6.15 12.98
N PHE A 108 8.66 6.45 12.78
CA PHE A 108 9.76 5.73 13.43
C PHE A 108 9.65 5.77 14.96
N SER A 109 9.33 6.94 15.53
CA SER A 109 9.18 7.09 16.98
C SER A 109 8.07 6.18 17.54
N LYS A 110 6.95 6.04 16.83
CA LYS A 110 5.86 5.12 17.22
C LYS A 110 6.31 3.67 17.17
N VAL A 111 6.99 3.27 16.10
CA VAL A 111 7.52 1.90 15.94
C VAL A 111 8.49 1.58 17.07
N LYS A 112 9.38 2.52 17.38
CA LYS A 112 10.34 2.39 18.48
C LYS A 112 9.64 2.19 19.82
N GLU A 113 8.62 2.99 20.13
CA GLU A 113 7.85 2.88 21.38
C GLU A 113 7.19 1.51 21.52
N VAL A 114 6.57 0.99 20.45
CA VAL A 114 5.99 -0.36 20.44
C VAL A 114 7.07 -1.43 20.64
N PHE A 115 8.20 -1.30 19.94
CA PHE A 115 9.30 -2.27 20.03
C PHE A 115 9.96 -2.31 21.43
N GLU A 116 10.15 -1.15 22.05
CA GLU A 116 10.72 -1.04 23.41
C GLU A 116 9.80 -1.68 24.46
N ASN A 117 8.49 -1.69 24.22
CA ASN A 117 7.50 -2.29 25.11
C ASN A 117 7.01 -3.68 24.66
N LYS A 118 7.61 -4.29 23.63
CA LYS A 118 7.12 -5.53 23.01
C LYS A 118 6.93 -6.69 23.98
N ASP A 119 7.79 -6.79 25.01
CA ASP A 119 7.77 -7.88 25.98
C ASP A 119 6.57 -7.78 26.97
N GLN A 120 5.88 -6.63 26.97
CA GLN A 120 4.66 -6.39 27.74
C GLN A 120 3.39 -6.56 26.89
N LEU A 121 3.53 -6.71 25.57
CA LEU A 121 2.41 -6.90 24.67
C LEU A 121 2.03 -8.37 24.66
N SER A 122 0.76 -8.67 24.94
CA SER A 122 0.19 -10.01 24.72
C SER A 122 -0.10 -10.23 23.24
N LEU A 123 0.97 -10.42 22.45
CA LEU A 123 0.91 -10.76 21.03
C LEU A 123 0.89 -12.28 20.88
N ASP A 124 -0.24 -12.90 21.23
CA ASP A 124 -0.46 -14.32 20.95
C ASP A 124 -0.99 -14.50 19.52
N SER A 125 -0.55 -15.59 18.88
CA SER A 125 -0.75 -15.91 17.46
C SER A 125 -2.18 -16.29 17.09
#